data_AF-A0A2W2BKR3-F1
#
_entry.id   AF-A0A2W2BKR3-F1
#
_cell.length_a   1.000
_cell.length_b   1.000
_cell.length_c   1.000
_cell.angle_alpha   90.00
_cell.angle_beta   90.00
_cell.angle_gamma   90.00
#
_symmetry.space_group_name_H-M   'P 1'
#
loop_
_entity.id
_entity.type
_entity.pdbx_description
1 polymer ?
#
loop_
_entity_poly.entity_id
_entity_poly.type
_entity_poly.pdbx_seq_one_letter_code
_entity_poly.pdbx_strand_id
1 'polypeptide(L)'
;MADGSGAANAIGSYMLANLHTLPFETAASLGRKVGVSEASVGRYCRALGYRHLKELKGSLQSPFGNTAWLIGDRLKDFHARSRRGSGELALALEREIAAVVAVYETATTPEFQRWVARLAHCPAVYVAGFQTERGHAVQLVHNLQYLRPGVQLADVAGGHFAEILLADPKAVCLVLFDGRRYSRTTQQLAAAAAERGIAVTLITDPYCDWAHGVVSELFTVQTDLNHFWDTTSVMACLVGLAVNGVFKELGAGVETRMERVAGLYNDLVGHTGFAPAMAGGRRAAAKSPATRTRSTGGNRT
;
A
#
# COMPACT_ATOMS: atom_id res chain seq x y z
N MET A 1 26.02 51.08 -0.17
CA MET A 1 25.46 49.77 -0.55
C MET A 1 25.44 48.84 0.67
N ALA A 2 24.61 49.13 1.68
CA ALA A 2 24.68 48.48 3.01
C ALA A 2 23.34 47.88 3.48
N ASP A 3 22.41 47.57 2.57
CA ASP A 3 21.05 47.12 2.90
C ASP A 3 20.79 45.63 2.58
N GLY A 4 21.83 44.88 2.19
CA GLY A 4 21.73 43.48 1.73
C GLY A 4 22.08 42.40 2.77
N SER A 5 22.90 42.71 3.78
CA SER A 5 23.44 41.71 4.71
C SER A 5 22.42 41.28 5.78
N GLY A 6 21.55 42.20 6.24
CA GLY A 6 20.52 41.90 7.23
C GLY A 6 19.46 40.94 6.69
N ALA A 7 18.94 41.21 5.49
CA ALA A 7 17.99 40.34 4.82
C ALA A 7 18.59 38.96 4.49
N ALA A 8 19.83 38.92 3.99
CA ALA A 8 20.52 37.66 3.71
C ALA A 8 20.76 36.83 4.97
N ASN A 9 21.22 37.44 6.08
CA ASN A 9 21.42 36.76 7.36
C ASN A 9 20.10 36.27 7.97
N ALA A 10 19.02 37.05 7.87
CA ALA A 10 17.70 36.63 8.34
C ALA A 10 17.17 35.43 7.53
N ILE A 11 17.30 35.48 6.20
CA ILE A 11 16.90 34.36 5.32
C ILE A 11 17.73 33.12 5.63
N GLY A 12 19.06 33.24 5.73
CA GLY A 12 19.94 32.12 6.04
C GLY A 12 19.69 31.52 7.42
N SER A 13 19.53 32.36 8.45
CA SER A 13 19.22 31.89 9.81
C SER A 13 17.88 31.18 9.88
N TYR A 14 16.86 31.73 9.20
CA TYR A 14 15.54 31.09 9.12
C TYR A 14 15.61 29.76 8.39
N MET A 15 16.28 29.69 7.23
CA MET A 15 16.45 28.45 6.47
C MET A 15 17.17 27.39 7.29
N LEU A 16 18.26 27.74 7.98
CA LEU A 16 19.00 26.80 8.86
C LEU A 16 18.15 26.30 10.03
N ALA A 17 17.40 27.20 10.68
CA ALA A 17 16.51 26.82 11.79
C ALA A 17 15.30 25.99 11.35
N ASN A 18 14.91 26.07 10.07
CA ASN A 18 13.69 25.47 9.52
C ASN A 18 13.98 24.58 8.30
N LEU A 19 15.15 23.95 8.25
CA LEU A 19 15.59 23.08 7.14
C LEU A 19 14.57 21.99 6.80
N HIS A 20 13.83 21.49 7.79
CA HIS A 20 12.84 20.42 7.65
C HIS A 20 11.52 20.87 7.01
N THR A 21 11.11 22.13 7.16
CA THR A 21 9.92 22.67 6.49
C THR A 21 10.24 23.33 5.17
N LEU A 22 11.51 23.65 4.93
CA LEU A 22 12.00 24.32 3.73
C LEU A 22 11.54 23.66 2.41
N PRO A 23 11.44 22.31 2.27
CA PRO A 23 10.89 21.69 1.07
C PRO A 23 9.46 22.14 0.73
N PHE A 24 8.66 22.52 1.72
CA PHE A 24 7.26 22.95 1.55
C PHE A 24 7.10 24.48 1.37
N GLU A 25 8.17 25.27 1.49
CA GLU A 25 8.09 26.74 1.43
C GLU A 25 8.20 27.31 0.00
N THR A 26 7.29 28.16 -0.45
CA THR A 26 7.54 28.97 -1.66
C THR A 26 8.43 30.17 -1.33
N ALA A 27 9.01 30.82 -2.35
CA ALA A 27 9.78 32.04 -2.11
C ALA A 27 8.89 33.16 -1.52
N ALA A 28 7.61 33.18 -1.89
CA ALA A 28 6.60 34.04 -1.29
C ALA A 28 6.29 33.69 0.17
N SER A 29 6.09 32.41 0.52
CA SER A 29 5.80 32.01 1.90
C SER A 29 7.01 32.22 2.82
N LEU A 30 8.21 31.91 2.34
CA LEU A 30 9.46 32.14 3.04
C LEU A 30 9.69 33.65 3.28
N GLY A 31 9.45 34.46 2.24
CA GLY A 31 9.53 35.91 2.33
C GLY A 31 8.61 36.47 3.42
N ARG A 32 7.34 36.03 3.46
CA ARG A 32 6.39 36.44 4.51
C ARG A 32 6.86 36.06 5.91
N LYS A 33 7.41 34.85 6.11
CA LYS A 33 7.83 34.37 7.44
C LYS A 33 9.10 35.06 7.96
N VAL A 34 9.96 35.49 7.05
CA VAL A 34 11.21 36.21 7.37
C VAL A 34 11.00 37.73 7.39
N GLY A 35 9.89 38.24 6.86
CA GLY A 35 9.61 39.67 6.75
C GLY A 35 10.33 40.35 5.59
N VAL A 36 10.57 39.61 4.50
CA VAL A 36 11.29 40.11 3.30
C VAL A 36 10.49 39.84 2.02
N SER A 37 10.81 40.57 0.95
CA SER A 37 10.19 40.33 -0.36
C SER A 37 10.59 38.97 -0.95
N GLU A 38 9.72 38.38 -1.77
CA GLU A 38 10.03 37.19 -2.56
C GLU A 38 11.28 37.39 -3.43
N ALA A 39 11.45 38.60 -3.99
CA ALA A 39 12.65 38.96 -4.74
C ALA A 39 13.92 38.91 -3.89
N SER A 40 13.85 39.21 -2.59
CA SER A 40 14.98 39.07 -1.65
C SER A 40 15.36 37.61 -1.43
N VAL A 41 14.38 36.72 -1.31
CA VAL A 41 14.61 35.26 -1.24
C VAL A 41 15.27 34.75 -2.54
N GLY A 42 14.79 35.21 -3.70
CA GLY A 42 15.40 34.88 -4.99
C GLY A 42 16.84 35.39 -5.13
N ARG A 43 17.12 36.62 -4.68
CA ARG A 43 18.48 37.19 -4.66
C ARG A 43 19.40 36.40 -3.73
N TYR A 44 18.92 36.00 -2.56
CA TYR A 44 19.67 35.17 -1.62
C TYR A 44 20.05 33.81 -2.23
N CYS A 45 19.12 33.12 -2.90
CA CYS A 45 19.41 31.86 -3.58
C CYS A 45 20.51 32.02 -4.65
N ARG A 46 20.47 33.09 -5.44
CA ARG A 46 21.50 33.39 -6.45
C ARG A 46 22.86 33.70 -5.84
N ALA A 47 22.89 34.39 -4.71
CA ALA A 47 24.12 34.64 -3.97
C ALA A 47 24.77 33.34 -3.45
N LEU A 48 23.97 32.30 -3.19
CA LEU A 48 24.44 30.95 -2.84
C LEU A 48 24.80 30.06 -4.04
N GLY A 49 24.71 30.57 -5.27
CA GLY A 49 25.00 29.81 -6.49
C GLY A 49 23.82 29.03 -7.08
N TYR A 50 22.59 29.26 -6.60
CA TYR A 50 21.38 28.61 -7.10
C TYR A 50 20.52 29.59 -7.91
N ARG A 51 19.99 29.15 -9.06
CA ARG A 51 19.11 29.96 -9.94
C ARG A 51 17.84 30.42 -9.24
N HIS A 52 17.30 29.59 -8.36
CA HIS A 52 16.07 29.85 -7.61
C HIS A 52 15.92 28.91 -6.40
N LEU A 53 14.98 29.22 -5.51
CA LEU A 53 14.69 28.44 -4.30
C LEU A 53 14.41 26.95 -4.60
N LYS A 54 13.76 26.62 -5.72
CA LYS A 54 13.50 25.23 -6.13
C LYS A 54 14.79 24.41 -6.35
N GLU A 55 15.87 25.04 -6.79
CA GLU A 55 17.15 24.37 -7.06
C GLU A 55 17.95 24.17 -5.77
N LEU A 56 17.94 25.18 -4.89
CA LEU A 56 18.49 25.08 -3.54
C LEU A 56 17.79 23.95 -2.74
N LYS A 57 16.47 23.82 -2.85
CA LYS A 57 15.73 22.71 -2.23
C LYS A 57 16.15 21.35 -2.78
N GLY A 58 16.31 21.24 -4.10
CA GLY A 58 16.73 20.00 -4.74
C GLY A 58 18.14 19.55 -4.32
N SER A 59 19.07 20.49 -4.07
CA SER A 59 20.42 20.12 -3.61
C SER A 59 20.47 19.66 -2.15
N LEU A 60 19.58 20.18 -1.30
CA LEU A 60 19.41 19.73 0.10
C LEU A 60 18.81 18.31 0.20
N GLN A 61 18.18 17.83 -0.86
CA GLN A 61 17.53 16.51 -0.94
C GLN A 61 18.45 15.38 -1.46
N SER A 62 19.77 15.59 -1.52
CA SER A 62 20.72 14.60 -2.07
C SER A 62 20.58 13.19 -1.46
N PRO A 63 20.64 12.09 -2.25
CA PRO A 63 19.84 10.89 -1.98
C PRO A 63 20.42 9.89 -0.98
N PHE A 64 21.60 10.12 -0.39
CA PHE A 64 22.28 9.06 0.39
C PHE A 64 22.95 9.51 1.71
N GLY A 65 22.92 10.80 2.05
CA GLY A 65 23.72 11.32 3.18
C GLY A 65 23.02 11.43 4.54
N ASN A 66 21.68 11.53 4.59
CA ASN A 66 21.00 12.05 5.77
C ASN A 66 19.99 11.11 6.46
N THR A 67 20.00 9.82 6.09
CA THR A 67 19.03 8.83 6.58
C THR A 67 19.06 8.66 8.10
N ALA A 68 20.22 8.83 8.74
CA ALA A 68 20.37 8.79 10.20
C ALA A 68 19.90 10.10 10.88
N TRP A 69 20.09 11.25 10.22
CA TRP A 69 19.68 12.56 10.73
C TRP A 69 18.15 12.73 10.74
N LEU A 70 17.45 12.27 9.69
CA LEU A 70 15.98 12.37 9.61
C LEU A 70 15.25 11.51 10.64
N ILE A 71 15.80 10.35 11.01
CA ILE A 71 15.22 9.50 12.07
C ILE A 71 15.45 10.14 13.44
N GLY A 72 16.66 10.65 13.70
CA GLY A 72 16.99 11.31 14.97
C GLY A 72 16.15 12.56 15.22
N ASP A 73 15.89 13.35 14.19
CA ASP A 73 15.08 14.57 14.33
C ASP A 73 13.58 14.28 14.40
N ARG A 74 13.06 13.29 13.66
CA ARG A 74 11.68 12.80 13.88
C ARG A 74 11.48 12.25 15.28
N LEU A 75 12.49 11.55 15.82
CA LEU A 75 12.43 11.02 17.19
C LEU A 75 12.41 12.15 18.22
N LYS A 76 13.28 13.16 18.08
CA LYS A 76 13.31 14.34 18.95
C LYS A 76 12.01 15.13 18.87
N ASP A 77 11.48 15.35 17.67
CA ASP A 77 10.26 16.09 17.44
C ASP A 77 9.03 15.33 17.96
N PHE A 78 8.93 14.02 17.69
CA PHE A 78 7.90 13.16 18.29
C PHE A 78 8.00 13.15 19.82
N HIS A 79 9.19 13.05 20.41
CA HIS A 79 9.39 13.15 21.86
C HIS A 79 9.06 14.53 22.44
N ALA A 80 9.30 15.61 21.69
CA ALA A 80 8.94 16.96 22.10
C ALA A 80 7.41 17.15 22.08
N ARG A 81 6.74 16.63 21.04
CA ARG A 81 5.29 16.64 20.86
C ARG A 81 4.55 15.74 21.86
N SER A 82 5.02 14.52 22.08
CA SER A 82 4.39 13.57 23.01
C SER A 82 4.37 14.06 24.47
N ARG A 83 5.34 14.91 24.85
CA ARG A 83 5.38 15.58 26.16
C ARG A 83 4.38 16.74 26.30
N ARG A 84 3.72 17.18 25.23
CA ARG A 84 2.74 18.31 25.22
C ARG A 84 1.29 17.88 25.45
N GLY A 85 1.02 16.60 25.72
CA GLY A 85 -0.31 16.11 26.14
C GLY A 85 -1.19 15.55 25.01
N SER A 86 -2.49 15.39 25.28
CA SER A 86 -3.47 14.65 24.45
C SER A 86 -3.76 15.22 23.04
N GLY A 87 -3.31 16.43 22.73
CA GLY A 87 -3.58 17.10 21.44
C GLY A 87 -2.93 16.42 20.22
N GLU A 88 -1.80 15.73 20.40
CA GLU A 88 -1.11 15.06 19.28
C GLU A 88 -1.84 13.82 18.78
N LEU A 89 -2.47 13.07 19.69
CA LEU A 89 -3.29 11.91 19.33
C LEU A 89 -4.58 12.37 18.64
N ALA A 90 -5.19 13.46 19.11
CA ALA A 90 -6.36 14.05 18.46
C ALA A 90 -6.04 14.52 17.04
N LEU A 91 -4.91 15.21 16.85
CA LEU A 91 -4.45 15.64 15.52
C LEU A 91 -4.15 14.46 14.59
N ALA A 92 -3.51 13.40 15.11
CA ALA A 92 -3.25 12.18 14.34
C ALA A 92 -4.56 11.52 13.88
N LEU A 93 -5.54 11.39 14.79
CA LEU A 93 -6.87 10.88 14.48
C LEU A 93 -7.60 11.74 13.43
N GLU A 94 -7.58 13.06 13.57
CA GLU A 94 -8.17 13.98 12.59
C GLU A 94 -7.57 13.78 11.19
N ARG A 95 -6.25 13.65 11.09
CA ARG A 95 -5.55 13.38 9.83
C ARG A 95 -5.90 12.00 9.27
N GLU A 96 -5.98 10.98 10.12
CA GLU A 96 -6.33 9.63 9.70
C GLU A 96 -7.77 9.57 9.17
N ILE A 97 -8.73 10.24 9.84
CA ILE A 97 -10.11 10.37 9.36
C ILE A 97 -10.13 11.08 8.00
N ALA A 98 -9.43 12.20 7.85
CA ALA A 98 -9.36 12.93 6.58
C ALA A 98 -8.76 12.07 5.44
N ALA A 99 -7.73 11.28 5.75
CA ALA A 99 -7.10 10.38 4.80
C ALA A 99 -8.04 9.24 4.37
N VAL A 100 -8.81 8.67 5.30
CA VAL A 100 -9.85 7.68 5.00
C VAL A 100 -10.94 8.30 4.11
N VAL A 101 -11.43 9.50 4.44
CA VAL A 101 -12.42 10.21 3.60
C VAL A 101 -11.91 10.37 2.16
N ALA A 102 -10.67 10.82 1.98
CA ALA A 102 -10.07 10.97 0.65
C ALA A 102 -9.96 9.65 -0.13
N VAL A 103 -9.72 8.53 0.55
CA VAL A 103 -9.74 7.20 -0.07
C VAL A 103 -11.14 6.77 -0.50
N TYR A 104 -12.17 7.07 0.29
CA TYR A 104 -13.56 6.82 -0.12
C TYR A 104 -13.96 7.69 -1.31
N GLU A 105 -13.54 8.96 -1.35
CA GLU A 105 -13.72 9.82 -2.52
C GLU A 105 -13.02 9.22 -3.75
N THR A 106 -11.77 8.77 -3.60
CA THR A 106 -11.02 8.07 -4.66
C THR A 106 -11.79 6.86 -5.18
N ALA A 107 -12.43 6.08 -4.30
CA ALA A 107 -13.20 4.90 -4.67
C ALA A 107 -14.44 5.21 -5.53
N THR A 108 -14.93 6.45 -5.53
CA THR A 108 -16.04 6.89 -6.40
C THR A 108 -15.58 7.30 -7.80
N THR A 109 -14.26 7.42 -8.04
CA THR A 109 -13.73 7.91 -9.31
C THR A 109 -13.84 6.86 -10.44
N PRO A 110 -14.01 7.29 -11.71
CA PRO A 110 -13.93 6.38 -12.85
C PRO A 110 -12.61 5.61 -12.94
N GLU A 111 -11.49 6.21 -12.52
CA GLU A 111 -10.15 5.61 -12.45
C GLU A 111 -10.17 4.36 -11.56
N PHE A 112 -10.75 4.50 -10.37
CA PHE A 112 -10.88 3.39 -9.43
C PHE A 112 -11.79 2.28 -9.99
N GLN A 113 -12.91 2.63 -10.63
CA GLN A 113 -13.79 1.64 -11.24
C GLN A 113 -13.11 0.87 -12.38
N ARG A 114 -12.28 1.54 -13.19
CA ARG A 114 -11.46 0.87 -14.22
C ARG A 114 -10.45 -0.09 -13.61
N TRP A 115 -9.80 0.30 -12.51
CA TRP A 115 -8.89 -0.58 -11.79
C TRP A 115 -9.62 -1.81 -11.21
N VAL A 116 -10.78 -1.63 -10.59
CA VAL A 116 -11.64 -2.73 -10.10
C VAL A 116 -11.99 -3.70 -11.23
N ALA A 117 -12.46 -3.21 -12.37
CA ALA A 117 -12.78 -4.04 -13.53
C ALA A 117 -11.54 -4.79 -14.04
N ARG A 118 -10.36 -4.15 -14.04
CA ARG A 118 -9.08 -4.78 -14.40
C ARG A 118 -8.73 -5.90 -13.43
N LEU A 119 -8.84 -5.69 -12.12
CA LEU A 119 -8.57 -6.72 -11.10
C LEU A 119 -9.53 -7.91 -11.24
N ALA A 120 -10.79 -7.66 -11.57
CA ALA A 120 -11.82 -8.68 -11.74
C ALA A 120 -11.57 -9.56 -12.99
N HIS A 121 -11.22 -8.94 -14.12
CA HIS A 121 -11.27 -9.61 -15.43
C HIS A 121 -9.91 -9.87 -16.07
N CYS A 122 -8.83 -9.23 -15.63
CA CYS A 122 -7.50 -9.50 -16.18
C CYS A 122 -7.07 -10.94 -15.83
N PRO A 123 -6.68 -11.77 -16.81
CA PRO A 123 -6.37 -13.18 -16.58
C PRO A 123 -5.34 -13.41 -15.47
N ALA A 124 -4.23 -12.68 -15.49
CA ALA A 124 -3.18 -12.72 -14.48
C ALA A 124 -2.96 -11.35 -13.82
N VAL A 125 -3.13 -11.27 -12.51
CA VAL A 125 -2.84 -10.09 -11.70
C VAL A 125 -1.63 -10.38 -10.84
N TYR A 126 -0.54 -9.66 -11.08
CA TYR A 126 0.63 -9.70 -10.19
C TYR A 126 0.61 -8.48 -9.29
N VAL A 127 0.88 -8.70 -8.01
CA VAL A 127 0.95 -7.64 -7.00
C VAL A 127 2.33 -7.67 -6.36
N ALA A 128 3.02 -6.53 -6.30
CA ALA A 128 4.30 -6.40 -5.62
C ALA A 128 4.30 -5.21 -4.65
N GLY A 129 5.01 -5.42 -3.54
CA GLY A 129 5.39 -4.39 -2.59
C GLY A 129 6.64 -4.89 -1.89
N PHE A 130 7.62 -4.03 -1.67
CA PHE A 130 8.87 -4.40 -1.02
C PHE A 130 8.93 -3.80 0.38
N GLN A 131 9.80 -4.33 1.25
CA GLN A 131 9.96 -3.81 2.62
C GLN A 131 8.63 -3.76 3.39
N THR A 132 8.24 -2.59 3.91
CA THR A 132 7.02 -2.41 4.70
C THR A 132 5.75 -2.55 3.87
N GLU A 133 5.83 -2.22 2.59
CA GLU A 133 4.70 -2.18 1.65
C GLU A 133 4.30 -3.58 1.19
N ARG A 134 5.17 -4.58 1.40
CA ARG A 134 4.87 -6.00 1.16
C ARG A 134 3.58 -6.45 1.85
N GLY A 135 3.29 -5.92 3.04
CA GLY A 135 2.07 -6.27 3.78
C GLY A 135 0.79 -6.01 2.99
N HIS A 136 0.71 -4.88 2.29
CA HIS A 136 -0.46 -4.51 1.47
C HIS A 136 -0.56 -5.36 0.21
N ALA A 137 0.57 -5.67 -0.42
CA ALA A 137 0.61 -6.55 -1.58
C ALA A 137 0.07 -7.95 -1.23
N VAL A 138 0.53 -8.51 -0.11
CA VAL A 138 0.06 -9.80 0.43
C VAL A 138 -1.43 -9.74 0.77
N GLN A 139 -1.88 -8.66 1.43
CA GLN A 139 -3.29 -8.48 1.77
C GLN A 139 -4.18 -8.48 0.52
N LEU A 140 -3.83 -7.71 -0.52
CA LEU A 140 -4.60 -7.64 -1.76
C LEU A 140 -4.65 -9.01 -2.45
N VAL A 141 -3.52 -9.70 -2.57
CA VAL A 141 -3.44 -11.03 -3.21
C VAL A 141 -4.34 -12.03 -2.48
N HIS A 142 -4.17 -12.18 -1.17
CA HIS A 142 -4.93 -13.17 -0.41
C HIS A 142 -6.43 -12.88 -0.43
N ASN A 143 -6.83 -11.62 -0.29
CA ASN A 143 -8.24 -11.24 -0.36
C ASN A 143 -8.85 -11.55 -1.73
N LEU A 144 -8.16 -11.22 -2.83
CA LEU A 144 -8.67 -11.48 -4.17
C LEU A 144 -8.66 -12.98 -4.53
N GLN A 145 -7.77 -13.79 -3.96
CA GLN A 145 -7.74 -15.24 -4.20
C GLN A 145 -9.00 -15.97 -3.72
N TYR A 146 -9.68 -15.45 -2.69
CA TYR A 146 -11.03 -15.91 -2.32
C TYR A 146 -12.04 -15.66 -3.44
N LEU A 147 -11.93 -14.52 -4.13
CA LEU A 147 -12.89 -14.06 -5.14
C LEU A 147 -12.65 -14.66 -6.53
N ARG A 148 -11.38 -14.85 -6.92
CA ARG A 148 -11.03 -15.37 -8.26
C ARG A 148 -9.63 -16.01 -8.31
N PRO A 149 -9.37 -16.90 -9.29
CA PRO A 149 -8.02 -17.39 -9.55
C PRO A 149 -7.17 -16.34 -10.30
N GLY A 150 -5.88 -16.63 -10.49
CA GLY A 150 -5.01 -15.81 -11.34
C GLY A 150 -4.43 -14.58 -10.65
N VAL A 151 -4.49 -14.48 -9.32
CA VAL A 151 -3.87 -13.40 -8.55
C VAL A 151 -2.66 -13.93 -7.80
N GLN A 152 -1.49 -13.31 -7.98
CA GLN A 152 -0.22 -13.79 -7.46
C GLN A 152 0.63 -12.66 -6.85
N LEU A 153 1.39 -13.00 -5.80
CA LEU A 153 2.40 -12.12 -5.24
C LEU A 153 3.67 -12.21 -6.08
N ALA A 154 4.19 -11.06 -6.50
CA ALA A 154 5.52 -10.94 -7.08
C ALA A 154 6.48 -10.42 -6.01
N ASP A 155 7.45 -11.25 -5.60
CA ASP A 155 8.44 -10.91 -4.58
C ASP A 155 9.86 -11.29 -5.05
N VAL A 156 10.87 -10.59 -4.51
CA VAL A 156 12.29 -10.86 -4.78
C VAL A 156 12.70 -12.27 -4.38
N ALA A 157 12.00 -12.91 -3.44
CA ALA A 157 12.23 -14.30 -3.05
C ALA A 157 12.07 -15.29 -4.22
N GLY A 158 11.27 -14.94 -5.24
CA GLY A 158 11.14 -15.72 -6.47
C GLY A 158 12.33 -15.61 -7.42
N GLY A 159 13.31 -14.74 -7.14
CA GLY A 159 14.55 -14.59 -7.91
C GLY A 159 14.43 -13.84 -9.23
N HIS A 160 13.23 -13.69 -9.80
CA HIS A 160 13.00 -12.94 -11.04
C HIS A 160 11.54 -12.47 -11.20
N PHE A 161 11.29 -11.62 -12.21
CA PHE A 161 9.95 -11.16 -12.61
C PHE A 161 9.55 -11.63 -14.03
N ALA A 162 10.12 -12.74 -14.51
CA ALA A 162 9.92 -13.23 -15.88
C ALA A 162 8.45 -13.51 -16.23
N GLU A 163 7.68 -14.09 -15.31
CA GLU A 163 6.24 -14.36 -15.48
C GLU A 163 5.39 -13.10 -15.73
N ILE A 164 5.91 -11.92 -15.35
CA ILE A 164 5.30 -10.63 -15.65
C ILE A 164 5.85 -10.12 -16.98
N LEU A 165 7.18 -10.03 -17.09
CA LEU A 165 7.86 -9.32 -18.18
C LEU A 165 7.90 -10.09 -19.52
N LEU A 166 7.55 -11.38 -19.54
CA LEU A 166 7.46 -12.19 -20.76
C LEU A 166 6.02 -12.56 -21.14
N ALA A 167 5.04 -12.19 -20.32
CA ALA A 167 3.63 -12.48 -20.59
C ALA A 167 3.03 -11.60 -21.70
N ASP A 168 1.91 -12.04 -22.29
CA ASP A 168 1.09 -11.19 -23.16
C ASP A 168 0.59 -9.98 -22.36
N PRO A 169 0.93 -8.74 -22.74
CA PRO A 169 0.52 -7.53 -22.04
C PRO A 169 -1.00 -7.36 -21.89
N LYS A 170 -1.80 -8.01 -22.73
CA LYS A 170 -3.26 -7.99 -22.63
C LYS A 170 -3.82 -9.00 -21.60
N ALA A 171 -3.02 -10.00 -21.25
CA ALA A 171 -3.40 -11.05 -20.32
C ALA A 171 -2.86 -10.83 -18.90
N VAL A 172 -2.01 -9.82 -18.70
CA VAL A 172 -1.37 -9.54 -17.41
C VAL A 172 -1.53 -8.09 -16.99
N CYS A 173 -1.74 -7.84 -15.70
CA CYS A 173 -1.58 -6.53 -15.10
C CYS A 173 -0.73 -6.60 -13.82
N LEU A 174 -0.13 -5.46 -13.48
CA LEU A 174 0.78 -5.32 -12.36
C LEU A 174 0.27 -4.24 -11.40
N VAL A 175 0.13 -4.59 -10.13
CA VAL A 175 -0.20 -3.67 -9.05
C VAL A 175 1.02 -3.51 -8.15
N LEU A 176 1.41 -2.28 -7.86
CA LEU A 176 2.58 -1.93 -7.09
C LEU A 176 2.19 -1.12 -5.87
N PHE A 177 2.81 -1.43 -4.72
CA PHE A 177 2.79 -0.60 -3.52
C PHE A 177 4.19 -0.06 -3.26
N ASP A 178 4.30 1.26 -3.07
CA ASP A 178 5.57 1.92 -2.73
C ASP A 178 5.31 3.20 -1.91
N GLY A 179 6.21 3.57 -1.01
CA GLY A 179 6.02 4.77 -0.18
C GLY A 179 7.30 5.25 0.49
N ARG A 180 7.43 6.58 0.64
CA ARG A 180 8.48 7.42 1.26
C ARG A 180 9.94 7.13 0.90
N ARG A 181 10.37 5.88 0.97
CA ARG A 181 11.68 5.38 0.56
C ARG A 181 11.48 4.47 -0.63
N TYR A 182 11.19 5.08 -1.78
CA TYR A 182 10.81 4.36 -2.99
C TYR A 182 11.81 3.28 -3.33
N SER A 183 11.30 2.07 -3.48
CA SER A 183 12.10 0.93 -3.84
C SER A 183 12.59 1.08 -5.28
N ARG A 184 13.92 1.04 -5.46
CA ARG A 184 14.52 0.95 -6.80
C ARG A 184 13.91 -0.21 -7.60
N THR A 185 13.64 -1.34 -6.93
CA THR A 185 13.02 -2.50 -7.56
C THR A 185 11.60 -2.18 -8.04
N THR A 186 10.79 -1.44 -7.26
CA THR A 186 9.45 -1.03 -7.70
C THR A 186 9.53 -0.15 -8.94
N GLN A 187 10.36 0.89 -8.89
CA GLN A 187 10.50 1.82 -9.99
C GLN A 187 10.99 1.13 -11.28
N GLN A 188 12.00 0.26 -11.18
CA GLN A 188 12.54 -0.47 -12.32
C GLN A 188 11.53 -1.48 -12.89
N LEU A 189 10.80 -2.19 -12.03
CA LEU A 189 9.77 -3.13 -12.45
C LEU A 189 8.60 -2.40 -13.14
N ALA A 190 8.18 -1.25 -12.61
CA ALA A 190 7.15 -0.41 -13.21
C ALA A 190 7.55 0.03 -14.62
N ALA A 191 8.77 0.56 -14.78
CA ALA A 191 9.28 0.98 -16.08
C ALA A 191 9.37 -0.19 -17.08
N ALA A 192 9.95 -1.32 -16.67
CA ALA A 192 10.10 -2.49 -17.53
C ALA A 192 8.76 -3.10 -17.98
N ALA A 193 7.74 -3.07 -17.12
CA ALA A 193 6.40 -3.51 -17.43
C ALA A 193 5.68 -2.52 -18.37
N ALA A 194 5.78 -1.22 -18.09
CA ALA A 194 5.21 -0.16 -18.91
C ALA A 194 5.78 -0.15 -20.34
N GLU A 195 7.09 -0.35 -20.51
CA GLU A 195 7.76 -0.49 -21.82
C GLU A 195 7.19 -1.64 -22.66
N ARG A 196 6.61 -2.65 -22.02
CA ARG A 196 5.96 -3.81 -22.67
C ARG A 196 4.47 -3.60 -22.91
N GLY A 197 3.90 -2.47 -22.48
CA GLY A 197 2.47 -2.19 -22.56
C GLY A 197 1.64 -2.92 -21.51
N ILE A 198 2.25 -3.46 -20.46
CA ILE A 198 1.53 -4.05 -19.32
C ILE A 198 0.89 -2.91 -18.54
N ALA A 199 -0.39 -3.06 -18.19
CA ALA A 199 -1.06 -2.09 -17.34
C ALA A 199 -0.47 -2.10 -15.93
N VAL A 200 0.05 -0.96 -15.47
CA VAL A 200 0.66 -0.80 -14.15
C VAL A 200 -0.20 0.13 -13.29
N THR A 201 -0.68 -0.37 -12.16
CA THR A 201 -1.30 0.42 -11.10
C THR A 201 -0.30 0.65 -9.97
N LEU A 202 -0.07 1.89 -9.57
CA LEU A 202 0.74 2.22 -8.39
C LEU A 202 -0.12 2.83 -7.29
N ILE A 203 -0.09 2.23 -6.10
CA ILE A 203 -0.58 2.80 -4.86
C ILE A 203 0.62 3.36 -4.11
N THR A 204 0.63 4.67 -3.87
CA THR A 204 1.76 5.35 -3.25
C THR A 204 1.34 6.55 -2.42
N ASP A 205 2.29 7.25 -1.82
CA ASP A 205 2.04 8.48 -1.08
C ASP A 205 2.13 9.74 -1.98
N PRO A 206 1.69 10.92 -1.51
CA PRO A 206 1.66 12.14 -2.32
C PRO A 206 3.04 12.71 -2.68
N TYR A 207 4.13 12.16 -2.14
CA TYR A 207 5.49 12.64 -2.34
C TYR A 207 6.22 11.90 -3.46
N CYS A 208 5.55 10.99 -4.18
CA CYS A 208 6.15 10.19 -5.22
C CYS A 208 6.34 11.00 -6.51
N ASP A 209 7.59 11.20 -6.91
CA ASP A 209 7.95 12.03 -8.07
C ASP A 209 8.24 11.24 -9.34
N TRP A 210 8.48 9.93 -9.23
CA TRP A 210 8.87 9.08 -10.36
C TRP A 210 7.70 8.45 -11.11
N ALA A 211 6.51 8.38 -10.51
CA ALA A 211 5.39 7.62 -11.06
C ALA A 211 4.78 8.24 -12.32
N HIS A 212 4.81 9.57 -12.42
CA HIS A 212 4.18 10.31 -13.50
C HIS A 212 4.81 9.95 -14.87
N GLY A 213 3.97 9.52 -15.81
CA GLY A 213 4.41 9.12 -17.15
C GLY A 213 4.98 7.70 -17.24
N VAL A 214 5.06 6.98 -16.11
CA VAL A 214 5.52 5.58 -16.08
C VAL A 214 4.34 4.62 -15.91
N VAL A 215 3.41 4.92 -15.00
CA VAL A 215 2.32 4.01 -14.63
C VAL A 215 1.02 4.34 -15.35
N SER A 216 0.17 3.33 -15.57
CA SER A 216 -1.14 3.48 -16.21
C SER A 216 -2.18 4.10 -15.26
N GLU A 217 -2.10 3.75 -13.98
CA GLU A 217 -3.03 4.16 -12.93
C GLU A 217 -2.23 4.53 -11.68
N LEU A 218 -2.53 5.68 -11.07
CA LEU A 218 -1.84 6.18 -9.87
C LEU A 218 -2.86 6.53 -8.80
N PHE A 219 -2.79 5.86 -7.65
CA PHE A 219 -3.60 6.16 -6.47
C PHE A 219 -2.71 6.68 -5.36
N THR A 220 -2.86 7.97 -5.04
CA THR A 220 -2.12 8.63 -3.95
C THR A 220 -2.89 8.54 -2.65
N VAL A 221 -2.28 7.98 -1.61
CA VAL A 221 -2.86 7.79 -0.29
C VAL A 221 -2.06 8.58 0.74
N GLN A 222 -2.73 9.39 1.56
CA GLN A 222 -2.07 10.17 2.61
C GLN A 222 -1.45 9.26 3.67
N THR A 223 -0.14 9.38 3.90
CA THR A 223 0.60 8.59 4.90
C THR A 223 1.19 9.43 6.03
N ASP A 224 1.31 10.76 5.86
CA ASP A 224 1.78 11.67 6.92
C ASP A 224 0.66 12.01 7.92
N LEU A 225 0.41 11.07 8.82
CA LEU A 225 -0.67 11.14 9.81
C LEU A 225 -0.19 11.65 11.17
N ASN A 226 0.88 12.46 11.22
CA ASN A 226 1.45 12.98 12.46
C ASN A 226 2.12 11.90 13.36
N HIS A 227 2.47 10.74 12.81
CA HIS A 227 3.15 9.65 13.52
C HIS A 227 4.69 9.70 13.38
N PHE A 228 5.41 9.03 14.30
CA PHE A 228 6.85 8.81 14.16
C PHE A 228 7.17 7.89 12.97
N TRP A 229 6.45 6.76 12.93
CA TRP A 229 6.40 5.84 11.79
C TRP A 229 5.03 5.98 11.15
N ASP A 230 4.98 6.27 9.85
CA ASP A 230 3.69 6.47 9.21
C ASP A 230 2.81 5.24 9.32
N THR A 231 1.56 5.49 9.64
CA THR A 231 0.53 4.48 9.53
C THR A 231 0.13 4.33 8.07
N THR A 232 0.13 3.10 7.57
CA THR A 232 -0.35 2.75 6.22
C THR A 232 -1.75 2.11 6.27
N SER A 233 -2.52 2.31 7.34
CA SER A 233 -3.89 1.79 7.49
C SER A 233 -4.80 2.23 6.35
N VAL A 234 -4.56 3.44 5.83
CA VAL A 234 -5.33 4.04 4.74
C VAL A 234 -5.06 3.34 3.40
N MET A 235 -3.86 2.79 3.19
CA MET A 235 -3.58 1.92 2.03
C MET A 235 -4.36 0.61 2.14
N ALA A 236 -4.44 0.03 3.34
CA ALA A 236 -5.26 -1.16 3.59
C ALA A 236 -6.77 -0.87 3.43
N CYS A 237 -7.21 0.36 3.74
CA CYS A 237 -8.58 0.82 3.47
C CYS A 237 -8.88 0.81 1.96
N LEU A 238 -7.98 1.38 1.14
CA LEU A 238 -8.12 1.35 -0.33
C LEU A 238 -8.15 -0.09 -0.87
N VAL A 239 -7.30 -0.98 -0.34
CA VAL A 239 -7.33 -2.42 -0.66
C VAL A 239 -8.68 -3.03 -0.33
N GLY A 240 -9.24 -2.75 0.85
CA GLY A 240 -10.56 -3.22 1.25
C GLY A 240 -11.66 -2.75 0.29
N LEU A 241 -11.65 -1.48 -0.10
CA LEU A 241 -12.59 -0.93 -1.08
C LEU A 241 -12.44 -1.58 -2.45
N ALA A 242 -11.21 -1.84 -2.90
CA ALA A 242 -10.95 -2.49 -4.19
C ALA A 242 -11.47 -3.94 -4.21
N VAL A 243 -11.25 -4.69 -3.13
CA VAL A 243 -11.77 -6.06 -2.97
C VAL A 243 -13.29 -6.08 -2.98
N ASN A 244 -13.96 -5.16 -2.26
CA ASN A 244 -15.42 -5.05 -2.29
C ASN A 244 -15.94 -4.65 -3.68
N GLY A 245 -15.22 -3.76 -4.37
CA GLY A 245 -15.50 -3.43 -5.77
C GLY A 245 -15.43 -4.67 -6.66
N VAL A 246 -14.38 -5.47 -6.54
CA VAL A 246 -14.21 -6.71 -7.33
C VAL A 246 -15.29 -7.74 -7.01
N PHE A 247 -15.66 -7.90 -5.73
CA PHE A 247 -16.77 -8.75 -5.33
C PHE A 247 -18.06 -8.34 -6.04
N LYS A 248 -18.38 -7.04 -6.05
CA LYS A 248 -19.56 -6.50 -6.72
C LYS A 248 -19.49 -6.67 -8.24
N GLU A 249 -18.33 -6.45 -8.85
CA GLU A 249 -18.08 -6.55 -10.29
C GLU A 249 -18.24 -7.98 -10.81
N LEU A 250 -17.78 -8.98 -10.07
CA LEU A 250 -17.89 -10.39 -10.45
C LEU A 250 -19.30 -10.96 -10.26
N GLY A 251 -20.12 -10.34 -9.39
CA GLY A 251 -21.52 -10.72 -9.17
C GLY A 251 -21.70 -12.10 -8.52
N ALA A 252 -22.88 -12.69 -8.72
CA ALA A 252 -23.33 -13.90 -8.00
C ALA A 252 -22.42 -15.13 -8.17
N GLY A 253 -21.63 -15.22 -9.25
CA GLY A 253 -20.73 -16.35 -9.49
C GLY A 253 -19.59 -16.49 -8.47
N VAL A 254 -19.27 -15.42 -7.73
CA VAL A 254 -18.28 -15.45 -6.64
C VAL A 254 -18.72 -16.35 -5.49
N GLU A 255 -20.01 -16.40 -5.19
CA GLU A 255 -20.52 -17.17 -4.04
C GLU A 255 -20.18 -18.66 -4.17
N THR A 256 -20.40 -19.25 -5.36
CA THR A 256 -20.04 -20.65 -5.64
C THR A 256 -18.54 -20.91 -5.46
N ARG A 257 -17.68 -19.95 -5.83
CA ARG A 257 -16.24 -20.09 -5.61
C ARG A 257 -15.92 -20.03 -4.11
N MET A 258 -16.47 -19.06 -3.40
CA MET A 258 -16.23 -18.90 -1.96
C MET A 258 -16.68 -20.13 -1.19
N GLU A 259 -17.82 -20.73 -1.53
CA GLU A 259 -18.28 -22.02 -0.96
C GLU A 259 -17.27 -23.14 -1.20
N ARG A 260 -16.74 -23.27 -2.43
CA ARG A 260 -15.72 -24.28 -2.76
C ARG A 260 -14.41 -24.04 -2.01
N VAL A 261 -13.98 -22.79 -1.88
CA VAL A 261 -12.78 -22.40 -1.11
C VAL A 261 -12.98 -22.74 0.37
N ALA A 262 -14.16 -22.44 0.94
CA ALA A 262 -14.49 -22.79 2.32
C ALA A 262 -14.51 -24.31 2.55
N GLY A 263 -15.04 -25.09 1.60
CA GLY A 263 -14.99 -26.54 1.63
C GLY A 263 -13.55 -27.07 1.67
N LEU A 264 -12.69 -26.61 0.75
CA LEU A 264 -11.27 -26.98 0.73
C LEU A 264 -10.53 -26.56 2.00
N TYR A 265 -10.85 -25.38 2.56
CA TYR A 265 -10.30 -24.94 3.84
C TYR A 265 -10.66 -25.93 4.94
N ASN A 266 -11.93 -26.32 5.07
CA ASN A 266 -12.36 -27.27 6.10
C ASN A 266 -11.70 -28.64 5.95
N ASP A 267 -11.49 -29.10 4.71
CA ASP A 267 -10.91 -30.41 4.42
C ASP A 267 -9.38 -30.46 4.68
N LEU A 268 -8.66 -29.39 4.34
CA LEU A 268 -7.19 -29.40 4.28
C LEU A 268 -6.50 -28.58 5.38
N VAL A 269 -7.15 -27.54 5.88
CA VAL A 269 -6.56 -26.60 6.84
C VAL A 269 -7.33 -26.70 8.16
N GLY A 270 -8.62 -26.35 8.13
CA GLY A 270 -9.64 -26.67 9.12
C GLY A 270 -9.25 -26.41 10.58
N HIS A 271 -10.11 -26.87 11.49
CA HIS A 271 -9.78 -26.94 12.92
C HIS A 271 -10.06 -28.38 13.37
N THR A 272 -9.16 -28.97 14.15
CA THR A 272 -9.38 -30.31 14.70
C THR A 272 -10.64 -30.33 15.56
N GLY A 273 -11.59 -31.24 15.26
CA GLY A 273 -12.86 -31.37 15.98
C GLY A 273 -14.11 -30.96 15.21
N PHE A 274 -13.98 -30.43 13.99
CA PHE A 274 -15.10 -30.22 13.08
C PHE A 274 -15.39 -31.52 12.32
N ALA A 275 -16.47 -32.23 12.67
CA ALA A 275 -16.92 -33.37 11.87
C ALA A 275 -17.60 -32.83 10.60
N PRO A 276 -17.14 -33.19 9.38
CA PRO A 276 -17.85 -32.80 8.18
C PRO A 276 -19.28 -33.36 8.25
N ALA A 277 -20.27 -32.54 7.91
CA ALA A 277 -21.64 -32.99 7.79
C ALA A 277 -21.69 -34.05 6.67
N MET A 278 -21.62 -35.32 7.06
CA MET A 278 -21.73 -36.46 6.15
C MET A 278 -23.06 -36.33 5.41
N ALA A 279 -22.98 -36.01 4.12
CA ALA A 279 -24.13 -35.96 3.23
C ALA A 279 -24.91 -37.27 3.34
N GLY A 280 -26.18 -37.16 3.74
CA GLY A 280 -27.07 -38.28 4.02
C GLY A 280 -27.30 -39.17 2.79
N GLY A 281 -26.44 -40.17 2.60
CA GLY A 281 -26.66 -41.29 1.70
C GLY A 281 -27.36 -42.42 2.42
N ARG A 282 -28.65 -42.62 2.13
CA ARG A 282 -29.43 -43.82 2.49
C ARG A 282 -28.61 -45.09 2.24
N ARG A 283 -28.12 -45.75 3.30
CA ARG A 283 -27.69 -47.15 3.20
C ARG A 283 -28.92 -48.05 3.25
N ALA A 284 -29.27 -48.62 2.10
CA ALA A 284 -30.21 -49.73 2.02
C ALA A 284 -29.71 -50.88 2.89
N ALA A 285 -30.57 -51.35 3.81
CA ALA A 285 -30.28 -52.49 4.66
C ALA A 285 -30.21 -53.78 3.82
N ALA A 286 -29.01 -54.31 3.60
CA ALA A 286 -28.82 -55.66 3.12
C ALA A 286 -29.05 -56.63 4.30
N LYS A 287 -30.08 -57.49 4.18
CA LYS A 287 -30.37 -58.58 5.11
C LYS A 287 -29.23 -59.59 5.09
N SER A 288 -28.68 -59.93 6.25
CA SER A 288 -27.68 -61.00 6.42
C SER A 288 -28.39 -62.36 6.59
N PRO A 289 -27.87 -63.49 6.07
CA PRO A 289 -28.49 -64.80 6.21
C PRO A 289 -28.20 -65.41 7.58
N ALA A 290 -29.17 -66.15 8.10
CA ALA A 290 -29.11 -66.85 9.37
C ALA A 290 -28.07 -67.98 9.36
N THR A 291 -27.14 -67.96 10.34
CA THR A 291 -26.28 -69.09 10.66
C THR A 291 -26.82 -69.78 11.91
N ARG A 292 -27.14 -71.06 11.72
CA ARG A 292 -27.73 -71.99 12.68
C ARG A 292 -26.60 -72.75 13.36
N THR A 293 -26.38 -72.58 14.66
CA THR A 293 -25.51 -73.49 15.44
C THR A 293 -26.10 -73.86 16.80
N ARG A 294 -26.47 -75.15 16.83
CA ARG A 294 -26.67 -76.13 17.89
C ARG A 294 -26.30 -75.78 19.35
N SER A 295 -27.26 -76.15 20.18
CA SER A 295 -27.19 -76.58 21.59
C SER A 295 -26.14 -77.67 21.86
N THR A 296 -25.40 -77.50 22.96
CA THR A 296 -25.03 -78.44 24.04
C THR A 296 -24.20 -77.61 25.03
N GLY A 297 -24.33 -77.56 26.35
CA GLY A 297 -24.97 -78.34 27.40
C GLY A 297 -24.21 -77.97 28.70
N GLY A 298 -24.77 -78.26 29.87
CA GLY A 298 -23.95 -78.40 31.09
C GLY A 298 -24.06 -77.31 32.16
N ASN A 299 -25.19 -77.35 32.87
CA ASN A 299 -25.38 -77.20 34.32
C ASN A 299 -24.13 -77.04 35.24
N ARG A 300 -24.20 -76.15 36.24
CA ARG A 300 -24.03 -76.50 37.68
C ARG A 300 -24.27 -75.31 38.61
N THR A 301 -25.17 -75.59 39.57
CA THR A 301 -25.37 -75.07 40.96
C THR A 301 -25.68 -73.60 41.16
#